data_AF-A0A218U7I1-F1
#
_entry.id   AF-A0A218U7I1-F1
#
_cell.length_a   1.000
_cell.length_b   1.000
_cell.length_c   1.000
_cell.angle_alpha   90.00
_cell.angle_beta   90.00
_cell.angle_gamma   90.00
#
_symmetry.space_group_name_H-M   'P 1'
#
loop_
_entity.id
_entity.type
_entity.pdbx_description
1 polymer ?
#
loop_
_entity_poly.entity_id
_entity_poly.type
_entity_poly.pdbx_seq_one_letter_code
_entity_poly.pdbx_strand_id
1 'polypeptide(L)'
;MLELKRTLDAKGHGVLEMPSGTGKTIALLALIVAYQRAHPLEVSKLIYCSRTVPEIQKVVEELRKLLEGYERELGQPLPLLALALSSRKNLCLHPQVSALRSGREVDSRCLALTASYLRESPGTARPGCSFFQEFEARGRQSPLPFGVHNLDDLRSLGRQRGLCPYFLARASVRAKIP
;
A
#
# COMPACT_ATOMS: atom_id res chain seq x y z
N MET A 1 -16.48 3.66 -20.71
CA MET A 1 -16.51 4.08 -19.30
C MET A 1 -17.91 4.27 -18.73
N LEU A 2 -18.94 4.55 -19.55
CA LEU A 2 -20.33 4.70 -19.11
C LEU A 2 -20.84 3.52 -18.27
N GLU A 3 -20.55 2.28 -18.69
CA GLU A 3 -21.01 1.09 -17.97
C GLU A 3 -20.41 0.97 -16.56
N LEU A 4 -19.11 1.29 -16.38
CA LEU A 4 -18.52 1.31 -15.04
C LEU A 4 -19.20 2.37 -14.16
N LYS A 5 -19.45 3.57 -14.69
CA LYS A 5 -20.15 4.63 -13.93
C LYS A 5 -21.54 4.15 -13.49
N ARG A 6 -22.31 3.53 -14.40
CA ARG A 6 -23.63 2.97 -14.08
C ARG A 6 -23.57 1.94 -12.95
N THR A 7 -22.54 1.08 -12.93
CA THR A 7 -22.38 0.10 -11.85
C THR A 7 -22.06 0.76 -10.50
N LEU A 8 -21.25 1.84 -10.50
CA LEU A 8 -20.96 2.62 -9.28
C LEU A 8 -22.21 3.34 -8.77
N ASP A 9 -22.94 4.01 -9.66
CA ASP A 9 -24.18 4.72 -9.33
C ASP A 9 -25.24 3.78 -8.74
N ALA A 10 -25.36 2.56 -9.29
CA ALA A 10 -26.30 1.55 -8.82
C ALA A 10 -25.86 0.83 -7.53
N LYS A 11 -24.63 1.08 -7.03
CA LYS A 11 -24.03 0.40 -5.86
C LYS A 11 -24.05 -1.12 -5.98
N GLY A 12 -23.91 -1.62 -7.21
CA GLY A 12 -24.02 -3.04 -7.55
C GLY A 12 -22.69 -3.66 -7.98
N HIS A 13 -22.74 -4.95 -8.29
CA HIS A 13 -21.63 -5.67 -8.90
C HIS A 13 -21.76 -5.66 -10.43
N GLY A 14 -20.64 -5.60 -11.13
CA GLY A 14 -20.60 -5.65 -12.58
C GLY A 14 -19.44 -6.50 -13.07
N VAL A 15 -19.67 -7.21 -14.19
CA VAL A 15 -18.62 -7.90 -14.93
C VAL A 15 -18.38 -7.10 -16.20
N LEU A 16 -17.15 -6.65 -16.40
CA LEU A 16 -16.75 -5.83 -17.54
C LEU A 16 -15.70 -6.58 -18.34
N GLU A 17 -15.99 -6.85 -19.60
CA GLU A 17 -15.01 -7.35 -20.56
C GLU A 17 -14.37 -6.17 -21.29
N MET A 18 -13.04 -6.06 -21.20
CA MET A 18 -12.27 -5.04 -21.89
C MET A 18 -11.12 -5.70 -22.67
N PRO A 19 -11.01 -5.49 -23.98
CA PRO A 19 -9.96 -6.11 -24.79
C PRO A 19 -8.57 -5.59 -24.39
N SER A 20 -7.53 -6.40 -24.64
CA SER A 20 -6.15 -6.01 -24.39
C SER A 20 -5.72 -4.79 -25.21
N GLY A 21 -4.80 -3.99 -24.68
CA GLY A 21 -4.25 -2.82 -25.40
C GLY A 21 -5.07 -1.54 -25.31
N THR A 22 -6.28 -1.58 -24.73
CA THR A 22 -7.20 -0.41 -24.68
C THR A 22 -6.99 0.53 -23.49
N GLY A 23 -5.87 0.42 -22.77
CA GLY A 23 -5.64 1.24 -21.59
C GLY A 23 -6.62 0.97 -20.45
N LYS A 24 -7.13 -0.27 -20.32
CA LYS A 24 -8.12 -0.64 -19.29
C LYS A 24 -7.77 -0.14 -17.88
N THR A 25 -6.51 -0.26 -17.48
CA THR A 25 -6.05 0.14 -16.15
C THR A 25 -6.18 1.64 -15.95
N ILE A 26 -5.62 2.44 -16.86
CA ILE A 26 -5.64 3.90 -16.73
C ILE A 26 -7.07 4.44 -16.85
N ALA A 27 -7.89 3.87 -17.72
CA ALA A 27 -9.29 4.25 -17.87
C ALA A 27 -10.10 3.96 -16.58
N LEU A 28 -9.94 2.78 -15.98
CA LEU A 28 -10.55 2.43 -14.70
C LEU A 28 -10.11 3.38 -13.58
N LEU A 29 -8.79 3.60 -13.44
CA LEU A 29 -8.25 4.50 -12.42
C LEU A 29 -8.76 5.93 -12.58
N ALA A 30 -8.75 6.47 -13.81
CA ALA A 30 -9.21 7.83 -14.10
C ALA A 30 -10.68 8.03 -13.71
N LEU A 31 -11.57 7.10 -14.09
CA LEU A 31 -12.98 7.21 -13.73
C LEU A 31 -13.17 7.11 -12.21
N ILE A 32 -12.51 6.16 -11.54
CA ILE A 32 -12.71 5.96 -10.10
C ILE A 32 -12.19 7.15 -9.30
N VAL A 33 -11.01 7.69 -9.64
CA VAL A 33 -10.46 8.89 -8.98
C VAL A 33 -11.39 10.09 -9.19
N ALA A 34 -11.88 10.31 -10.41
CA ALA A 34 -12.86 11.36 -10.69
C ALA A 34 -14.17 11.16 -9.90
N TYR A 35 -14.65 9.92 -9.81
CA TYR A 35 -15.87 9.57 -9.08
C TYR A 35 -15.72 9.80 -7.58
N GLN A 36 -14.60 9.40 -6.98
CA GLN A 36 -14.29 9.65 -5.56
C GLN A 36 -14.26 11.14 -5.23
N ARG A 37 -13.75 11.97 -6.16
CA ARG A 37 -13.71 13.42 -6.00
C ARG A 37 -15.09 14.07 -6.10
N ALA A 38 -15.95 13.57 -6.98
CA ALA A 38 -17.32 14.07 -7.14
C ALA A 38 -18.29 13.54 -6.07
N HIS A 39 -18.08 12.33 -5.57
CA HIS A 39 -18.95 11.61 -4.62
C HIS A 39 -18.17 11.08 -3.40
N PRO A 40 -17.50 11.94 -2.61
CA PRO A 40 -16.60 11.50 -1.53
C PRO A 40 -17.31 10.77 -0.39
N LEU A 41 -18.61 11.03 -0.20
CA LEU A 41 -19.43 10.36 0.82
C LEU A 41 -19.89 8.96 0.39
N GLU A 42 -19.86 8.66 -0.91
CA GLU A 42 -20.34 7.37 -1.46
C GLU A 42 -19.20 6.39 -1.67
N VAL A 43 -18.06 6.87 -2.19
CA VAL A 43 -16.88 6.05 -2.45
C VAL A 43 -15.65 6.75 -1.89
N SER A 44 -15.11 6.22 -0.79
CA SER A 44 -13.94 6.79 -0.11
C SER A 44 -12.64 5.99 -0.30
N LYS A 45 -12.73 4.73 -0.74
CA LYS A 45 -11.57 3.83 -0.89
C LYS A 45 -11.72 2.92 -2.09
N LEU A 46 -10.65 2.83 -2.90
CA LEU A 46 -10.52 1.86 -3.98
C LEU A 46 -9.59 0.73 -3.53
N ILE A 47 -10.03 -0.52 -3.68
CA ILE A 47 -9.19 -1.71 -3.53
C ILE A 47 -8.99 -2.29 -4.93
N TYR A 48 -7.75 -2.22 -5.43
CA TYR A 48 -7.38 -2.77 -6.72
C TYR A 48 -6.63 -4.10 -6.51
N CYS A 49 -7.19 -5.19 -7.04
CA CYS A 49 -6.60 -6.52 -6.91
C CYS A 49 -5.97 -6.95 -8.25
N SER A 50 -4.69 -7.31 -8.21
CA SER A 50 -3.93 -7.88 -9.34
C SER A 50 -3.38 -9.25 -8.99
N ARG A 51 -3.06 -10.05 -10.01
CA ARG A 51 -2.60 -11.44 -9.81
C ARG A 51 -1.13 -11.49 -9.39
N THR A 52 -0.30 -10.62 -9.96
CA THR A 52 1.15 -10.67 -9.77
C THR A 52 1.72 -9.36 -9.23
N VAL A 53 2.88 -9.44 -8.56
CA VAL A 53 3.57 -8.24 -8.05
C VAL A 53 3.96 -7.25 -9.16
N PRO A 54 4.49 -7.69 -10.32
CA PRO A 54 4.76 -6.78 -11.43
C PRO A 54 3.51 -6.05 -11.95
N GLU A 55 2.35 -6.70 -11.95
CA GLU A 55 1.08 -6.03 -12.29
C GLU A 55 0.73 -4.95 -11.27
N ILE A 56 0.86 -5.24 -9.96
CA ILE A 56 0.63 -4.24 -8.91
C ILE A 56 1.53 -3.03 -9.12
N GLN A 57 2.83 -3.25 -9.34
CA GLN A 57 3.77 -2.16 -9.58
C GLN A 57 3.37 -1.33 -10.80
N LYS A 58 3.01 -1.97 -11.93
CA LYS A 58 2.53 -1.27 -13.12
C LYS A 58 1.29 -0.42 -12.85
N VAL A 59 0.30 -0.95 -12.12
CA VAL A 59 -0.93 -0.20 -11.79
C VAL A 59 -0.62 1.03 -10.94
N VAL A 60 0.28 0.88 -9.96
CA VAL A 60 0.70 1.96 -9.07
C VAL A 60 1.44 3.07 -9.84
N GLU A 61 2.29 2.71 -10.80
CA GLU A 61 2.95 3.68 -11.68
C GLU A 61 1.99 4.40 -12.63
N GLU A 62 1.00 3.70 -13.19
CA GLU A 62 -0.06 4.34 -13.99
C GLU A 62 -0.88 5.32 -13.15
N LEU A 63 -1.16 4.98 -11.89
CA LEU A 63 -1.82 5.91 -10.95
C LEU A 63 -0.94 7.14 -10.66
N ARG A 64 0.37 6.97 -10.49
CA ARG A 64 1.30 8.09 -10.29
C ARG A 64 1.23 9.09 -11.45
N LYS A 65 1.32 8.60 -12.69
CA LYS A 65 1.19 9.43 -13.90
C LYS A 65 -0.15 10.18 -13.94
N LEU A 66 -1.23 9.52 -13.54
CA LEU A 66 -2.57 10.12 -13.49
C LEU A 66 -2.61 11.27 -12.47
N LEU A 67 -2.09 11.07 -11.26
CA LEU A 67 -2.07 12.10 -10.21
C LEU A 67 -1.18 13.29 -10.60
N GLU A 68 -0.04 13.05 -11.25
CA GLU A 68 0.80 14.12 -11.81
C GLU A 68 0.07 14.91 -12.89
N GLY A 69 -0.78 14.25 -13.70
CA GLY A 69 -1.65 14.91 -14.68
C GLY A 69 -2.64 15.86 -14.00
N TYR A 70 -3.31 15.37 -12.95
CA TYR A 70 -4.21 16.20 -12.14
C TYR A 70 -3.49 17.38 -11.48
N GLU A 71 -2.30 17.17 -10.92
CA GLU A 71 -1.52 18.23 -10.29
C GLU A 71 -1.14 19.32 -11.29
N ARG A 72 -0.73 18.94 -12.51
CA ARG A 72 -0.44 19.88 -13.60
C ARG A 72 -1.67 20.70 -14.03
N GLU A 73 -2.85 20.08 -14.09
CA GLU A 73 -4.08 20.75 -14.52
C GLU A 73 -4.71 21.62 -13.41
N LEU A 74 -4.63 21.18 -12.15
CA LEU A 74 -5.27 21.86 -11.01
C LEU A 74 -4.32 22.82 -10.27
N GLY A 75 -3.02 22.77 -10.55
CA GLY A 75 -1.99 23.55 -9.86
C GLY A 75 -1.73 23.12 -8.41
N GLN A 76 -2.30 22.00 -7.96
CA GLN A 76 -2.11 21.46 -6.62
C GLN A 76 -2.25 19.93 -6.62
N PRO A 77 -1.51 19.21 -5.76
CA PRO A 77 -1.61 17.76 -5.65
C PRO A 77 -2.96 17.34 -5.06
N LEU A 78 -3.47 16.20 -5.51
CA LEU A 78 -4.66 15.60 -4.89
C LEU A 78 -4.29 15.02 -3.52
N PRO A 79 -5.10 15.24 -2.47
CA PRO A 79 -4.89 14.67 -1.13
C PRO A 79 -5.25 13.17 -1.09
N LEU A 80 -4.59 12.38 -1.94
CA LEU A 80 -4.85 10.96 -2.12
C LEU A 80 -3.62 10.16 -1.70
N LEU A 81 -3.83 9.19 -0.81
CA LEU A 81 -2.81 8.21 -0.43
C LEU A 81 -3.04 6.92 -1.21
N ALA A 82 -2.11 6.58 -2.10
CA ALA A 82 -2.09 5.31 -2.80
C ALA A 82 -0.92 4.47 -2.32
N LEU A 83 -1.16 3.19 -2.04
CA LEU A 83 -0.14 2.30 -1.49
C LEU A 83 -0.20 0.90 -2.09
N ALA A 84 0.96 0.38 -2.48
CA ALA A 84 1.12 -1.00 -2.91
C ALA A 84 1.20 -1.93 -1.69
N LEU A 85 0.40 -3.01 -1.68
CA LEU A 85 0.45 -4.04 -0.65
C LEU A 85 1.06 -5.33 -1.21
N SER A 86 1.93 -5.95 -0.44
CA SER A 86 2.52 -7.25 -0.79
C SER A 86 2.91 -8.05 0.46
N SER A 87 3.49 -9.22 0.24
CA SER A 87 3.94 -10.12 1.30
C SER A 87 5.14 -9.54 2.08
N ARG A 88 5.43 -10.11 3.25
CA ARG A 88 6.62 -9.75 4.04
C ARG A 88 7.92 -9.90 3.24
N LYS A 89 8.00 -10.90 2.35
CA LYS A 89 9.18 -11.15 1.50
C LYS A 89 9.55 -9.93 0.66
N ASN A 90 8.57 -9.19 0.18
CA ASN A 90 8.79 -8.04 -0.70
C ASN A 90 9.04 -6.72 0.04
N LEU A 91 8.77 -6.67 1.36
CA LEU A 91 8.86 -5.44 2.16
C LEU A 91 9.82 -5.55 3.35
N CYS A 92 10.41 -6.71 3.60
CA CYS A 92 11.33 -6.93 4.72
C CYS A 92 12.65 -6.18 4.51
N LEU A 93 13.13 -5.52 5.57
CA LEU A 93 14.43 -4.85 5.64
C LEU A 93 15.43 -5.54 6.58
N HIS A 94 14.96 -6.50 7.40
CA HIS A 94 15.82 -7.16 8.38
C HIS A 94 16.83 -8.07 7.65
N PRO A 95 18.16 -7.82 7.73
CA PRO A 95 19.15 -8.45 6.85
C PRO A 95 19.07 -9.97 6.77
N GLN A 96 18.95 -10.63 7.93
CA GLN A 96 18.87 -12.10 8.01
C GLN A 96 17.55 -12.67 7.49
N VAL A 97 16.45 -11.91 7.60
CA VAL A 97 15.11 -12.39 7.19
C VAL A 97 14.89 -12.10 5.72
N SER A 98 15.32 -10.94 5.22
CA SER A 98 15.22 -10.56 3.82
C SER A 98 16.08 -11.44 2.89
N ALA A 99 17.12 -12.10 3.43
CA ALA A 99 17.98 -13.01 2.67
C ALA A 99 17.33 -14.38 2.41
N LEU A 100 16.22 -14.71 3.10
CA LEU A 100 15.54 -16.00 2.97
C LEU A 100 14.83 -16.11 1.62
N ARG A 101 14.92 -17.29 0.99
CA ARG A 101 14.34 -17.53 -0.34
C ARG A 101 12.85 -17.81 -0.28
N SER A 102 12.39 -18.54 0.74
CA SER A 102 10.99 -18.94 0.87
C SER A 102 10.17 -17.90 1.62
N GLY A 103 9.00 -17.55 1.09
CA GLY A 103 8.06 -16.66 1.79
C GLY A 103 7.62 -17.22 3.14
N ARG A 104 7.47 -18.54 3.25
CA ARG A 104 7.10 -19.22 4.52
C ARG A 104 8.19 -19.07 5.59
N GLU A 105 9.46 -19.13 5.18
CA GLU A 105 10.60 -18.93 6.10
C GLU A 105 10.68 -17.48 6.56
N VAL A 106 10.48 -16.52 5.64
CA VAL A 106 10.38 -15.09 5.97
C VAL A 106 9.27 -14.86 7.00
N ASP A 107 8.09 -15.43 6.78
CA ASP A 107 6.95 -15.29 7.68
C ASP A 107 7.23 -15.88 9.05
N SER A 108 7.78 -17.10 9.10
CA SER A 108 8.10 -17.81 10.35
C SER A 108 9.17 -17.07 11.16
N ARG A 109 10.25 -16.63 10.50
CA ARG A 109 11.32 -15.87 11.16
C ARG A 109 10.87 -14.48 11.58
N CYS A 110 10.07 -13.79 10.76
CA CYS A 110 9.50 -12.50 11.15
C CYS A 110 8.61 -12.67 12.38
N LEU A 111 7.73 -13.67 12.40
CA LEU A 111 6.88 -13.95 13.56
C LEU A 111 7.72 -14.23 14.81
N ALA A 112 8.79 -15.04 14.68
CA ALA A 112 9.71 -15.33 15.77
C ALA A 112 10.46 -14.11 16.31
N LEU A 113 10.59 -13.02 15.53
CA LEU A 113 11.23 -11.77 15.96
C LEU A 113 10.24 -10.70 16.46
N THR A 114 8.94 -10.87 16.19
CA THR A 114 7.88 -9.90 16.51
C THR A 114 6.82 -10.43 17.46
N ALA A 115 6.92 -11.69 17.90
CA ALA A 115 5.89 -12.30 18.75
C ALA A 115 5.78 -11.59 20.10
N SER A 116 4.54 -11.31 20.52
CA SER A 116 4.23 -10.54 21.73
C SER A 116 4.66 -11.20 23.03
N TYR A 117 4.82 -12.53 23.07
CA TYR A 117 5.36 -13.25 24.23
C TYR A 117 6.88 -13.09 24.40
N LEU A 118 7.56 -12.49 23.42
CA LEU A 118 8.97 -12.11 23.52
C LEU A 118 9.16 -10.69 24.08
N ARG A 119 8.07 -10.03 24.49
CA ARG A 119 8.14 -8.80 25.28
C ARG A 119 8.94 -9.09 26.55
N GLU A 120 9.98 -8.29 26.73
CA GLU A 120 11.11 -8.50 27.61
C GLU A 120 10.73 -9.12 28.96
N SER A 121 11.28 -10.31 29.25
CA SER A 121 11.52 -10.67 30.64
C SER A 121 12.75 -9.86 31.09
N PRO A 122 12.70 -9.12 32.21
CA PRO A 122 13.82 -8.31 32.65
C PRO A 122 15.04 -9.22 32.87
N GLY A 123 16.13 -8.97 32.12
CA GLY A 123 17.42 -9.65 32.28
C GLY A 123 17.91 -10.50 31.11
N THR A 124 17.14 -10.71 30.03
CA THR A 124 17.63 -11.41 28.83
C THR A 124 17.53 -10.55 27.57
N ALA A 125 18.67 -10.08 27.06
CA ALA A 125 18.77 -9.43 25.75
C ALA A 125 18.52 -10.46 24.64
N ARG A 126 17.25 -10.67 24.27
CA ARG A 126 16.88 -11.55 23.16
C ARG A 126 16.80 -10.78 21.84
N PRO A 127 17.11 -11.42 20.71
CA PRO A 127 17.10 -10.76 19.42
C PRO A 127 15.65 -10.44 18.98
N GLY A 128 15.32 -9.14 18.95
CA GLY A 128 14.08 -8.61 18.37
C GLY A 128 14.33 -7.94 17.02
N CYS A 129 13.26 -7.65 16.27
CA CYS A 129 13.37 -6.86 15.04
C CYS A 129 13.34 -5.36 15.35
N SER A 130 14.48 -4.68 15.22
CA SER A 130 14.61 -3.24 15.47
C SER A 130 13.61 -2.40 14.66
N PHE A 131 13.45 -2.69 13.37
CA PHE A 131 12.48 -1.99 12.50
C PHE A 131 11.03 -2.11 13.00
N PHE A 132 10.66 -3.25 13.59
CA PHE A 132 9.32 -3.46 14.13
C PHE A 132 9.15 -2.76 15.48
N GLN A 133 10.15 -2.84 16.36
CA GLN A 133 10.14 -2.14 17.65
C GLN A 133 10.01 -0.63 17.46
N GLU A 134 10.79 -0.04 16.55
CA GLU A 134 10.67 1.38 16.19
C GLU A 134 9.30 1.72 15.60
N PHE A 135 8.72 0.81 14.80
CA PHE A 135 7.36 0.98 14.29
C PHE A 135 6.31 0.95 15.43
N GLU A 136 6.44 0.07 16.41
CA GLU A 136 5.54 0.05 17.58
C GLU A 136 5.67 1.32 18.41
N ALA A 137 6.90 1.82 18.61
CA ALA A 137 7.17 3.00 19.42
C ALA A 137 6.63 4.30 18.78
N ARG A 138 6.94 4.55 17.51
CA ARG A 138 6.61 5.84 16.84
C ARG A 138 5.88 5.71 15.52
N GLY A 139 5.86 4.54 14.90
CA GLY A 139 5.33 4.34 13.54
C GLY A 139 3.85 4.67 13.38
N ARG A 140 3.04 4.56 14.45
CA ARG A 140 1.61 4.94 14.41
C ARG A 140 1.37 6.45 14.42
N GLN A 141 2.33 7.22 14.95
CA GLN A 141 2.26 8.68 15.01
C GLN A 141 2.84 9.34 13.75
N SER A 142 3.54 8.57 12.92
CA SER A 142 4.14 9.01 11.66
C SER A 142 3.45 8.34 10.47
N PRO A 143 2.25 8.80 10.06
CA PRO A 143 1.55 8.23 8.92
C PRO A 143 2.34 8.44 7.62
N LEU A 144 1.96 7.67 6.59
CA LEU A 144 2.46 7.88 5.24
C LEU A 144 1.94 9.24 4.72
N PRO A 145 2.80 10.05 4.08
CA PRO A 145 2.34 11.27 3.44
C PRO A 145 1.44 10.94 2.24
N PHE A 146 0.59 11.89 1.83
CA PHE A 146 -0.15 11.77 0.57
C PHE A 146 0.79 11.54 -0.61
N GLY A 147 0.26 10.94 -1.67
CA GLY A 147 0.99 10.51 -2.84
C GLY A 147 0.98 9.00 -3.03
N VAL A 148 1.74 8.56 -4.03
CA VAL A 148 1.79 7.17 -4.46
C VAL A 148 3.03 6.48 -3.91
N HIS A 149 2.82 5.40 -3.16
CA HIS A 149 3.88 4.60 -2.54
C HIS A 149 3.89 3.18 -3.14
N ASN A 150 4.86 2.92 -4.01
CA ASN A 150 5.13 1.58 -4.52
C ASN A 150 5.93 0.75 -3.50
N LEU A 151 6.15 -0.53 -3.77
CA LEU A 151 6.86 -1.43 -2.86
C LEU A 151 8.30 -0.93 -2.57
N ASP A 152 9.01 -0.46 -3.59
CA ASP A 152 10.37 0.05 -3.43
C ASP A 152 10.42 1.40 -2.70
N ASP A 153 9.42 2.25 -2.91
CA ASP A 153 9.25 3.52 -2.18
C ASP A 153 9.06 3.25 -0.69
N LEU A 154 8.17 2.30 -0.35
CA LEU A 154 7.92 1.88 1.03
C LEU A 154 9.19 1.31 1.68
N ARG A 155 9.98 0.51 0.95
CA ARG A 155 11.25 -0.01 1.46
C ARG A 155 12.25 1.11 1.72
N SER A 156 12.39 2.04 0.77
CA SER A 156 13.30 3.18 0.88
C SER A 156 12.90 4.08 2.06
N LEU A 157 11.61 4.36 2.21
CA LEU A 157 11.07 5.12 3.33
C LEU A 157 11.32 4.42 4.67
N GLY A 158 11.12 3.11 4.74
CA GLY A 158 11.40 2.35 5.97
C GLY A 158 12.89 2.30 6.32
N ARG A 159 13.78 2.26 5.32
CA ARG A 159 15.24 2.39 5.55
C ARG A 159 15.58 3.77 6.10
N GLN A 160 15.06 4.82 5.48
CA GLN A 160 15.30 6.21 5.87
C GLN A 160 14.77 6.51 7.29
N ARG A 161 13.58 6.02 7.63
CA ARG A 161 12.93 6.27 8.92
C ARG A 161 13.28 5.24 10.01
N GLY A 162 13.97 4.16 9.65
CA GLY A 162 14.22 3.02 10.53
C GLY A 162 12.94 2.26 10.93
N LEU A 163 11.88 2.33 10.12
CA LEU A 163 10.58 1.72 10.42
C LEU A 163 10.32 0.51 9.53
N CYS A 164 9.59 -0.49 10.05
CA CYS A 164 9.20 -1.65 9.25
C CYS A 164 8.19 -1.27 8.15
N PRO A 165 8.55 -1.36 6.84
CA PRO A 165 7.65 -0.97 5.75
C PRO A 165 6.36 -1.78 5.72
N TYR A 166 6.46 -3.08 6.01
CA TYR A 166 5.31 -3.99 6.00
C TYR A 166 4.24 -3.57 7.01
N PHE A 167 4.64 -3.29 8.25
CA PHE A 167 3.70 -2.88 9.28
C PHE A 167 3.22 -1.44 9.10
N LEU A 168 4.07 -0.56 8.57
CA LEU A 168 3.69 0.81 8.20
C LEU A 168 2.58 0.80 7.14
N ALA A 169 2.79 0.10 6.02
CA ALA A 169 1.78 -0.01 4.96
C ALA A 169 0.47 -0.62 5.49
N ARG A 170 0.56 -1.68 6.31
CA ARG A 170 -0.61 -2.34 6.91
C ARG A 170 -1.39 -1.43 7.86
N ALA A 171 -0.70 -0.58 8.62
CA ALA A 171 -1.34 0.40 9.49
C ALA A 171 -2.02 1.51 8.70
N SER A 172 -1.41 1.98 7.61
CA SER A 172 -1.98 3.01 6.74
C SER A 172 -3.28 2.59 6.06
N VAL A 173 -3.49 1.30 5.78
CA VAL A 173 -4.78 0.80 5.26
C VAL A 173 -5.94 1.02 6.23
N ARG A 174 -5.66 0.97 7.54
CA ARG A 174 -6.64 1.09 8.63
C ARG A 174 -6.80 2.53 9.12
N ALA A 175 -5.86 3.42 8.80
CA ALA A 175 -5.98 4.82 9.16
C ALA A 175 -7.28 5.38 8.53
N LYS A 176 -8.14 5.96 9.38
CA LYS A 176 -9.16 6.86 8.88
C LYS A 176 -8.40 8.08 8.39
N ILE A 177 -8.43 8.30 7.08
CA ILE A 177 -7.99 9.57 6.51
C ILE A 177 -8.99 10.60 7.06
N PRO A 178 -8.54 11.63 7.81
CA PRO A 178 -9.42 12.63 8.39
C PRO A 178 -10.19 13.40 7.32
#